data_AF-A0A0G1UA87-F1
#
_entry.id   AF-A0A0G1UA87-F1
#
_cell.length_a   1.000
_cell.length_b   1.000
_cell.length_c   1.000
_cell.angle_alpha   90.00
_cell.angle_beta   90.00
_cell.angle_gamma   90.00
#
_symmetry.space_group_name_H-M   'P 1'
#
loop_
_entity.id
_entity.type
_entity.pdbx_description
1 polymer ?
#
loop_
_entity_poly.entity_id
_entity_poly.type
_entity_poly.pdbx_seq_one_letter_code
_entity_poly.pdbx_strand_id
1 'polypeptide(L)'
;MRKLLKPKEVLLLGLAGLLDVYQEVKDPFGVAAEGAKNIYGFVPRRYRRQNFSRVVEGGLRTGEIEKILKNGEVYLRLTSIGRKKIIREFPMLSFQKKKWDGKWRVVIFDISEVNKNIRDIFRIKLKELGFGMLQESVWVTPHDYVSDLREFLETKGLSTMVFVLEVSDILAGDKDYLVNKIWGVNAIHKRYWDLLVRIENWKRLWVANRGREQQPTDYEVETGGNVDRKLQELADEARDIRLEYLQVILADPMLPRELLPKGWLSDMVKREIRKVLMEPLPKS
;
A
#
# COMPACT_ATOMS: atom_id res chain seq x y z
N MET A 1 -14.59 2.34 -10.99
CA MET A 1 -14.05 3.30 -10.00
C MET A 1 -13.36 2.53 -8.88
N ARG A 2 -12.06 2.75 -8.62
CA ARG A 2 -11.40 2.17 -7.44
C ARG A 2 -11.97 2.85 -6.18
N LYS A 3 -12.38 2.04 -5.19
CA LYS A 3 -12.85 2.53 -3.90
C LYS A 3 -11.73 3.36 -3.25
N LEU A 4 -12.04 4.58 -2.86
CA LEU A 4 -11.10 5.42 -2.12
C LEU A 4 -10.75 4.73 -0.80
N LEU A 5 -9.45 4.73 -0.46
CA LEU A 5 -9.02 4.22 0.83
C LEU A 5 -9.74 4.97 1.95
N LYS A 6 -10.14 4.26 3.00
CA LYS A 6 -10.64 4.86 4.23
C LYS A 6 -9.47 5.38 5.06
N PRO A 7 -9.66 6.41 5.92
CA PRO A 7 -8.62 6.88 6.83
C PRO A 7 -7.94 5.77 7.65
N LYS A 8 -8.72 4.78 8.08
CA LYS A 8 -8.24 3.61 8.82
C LYS A 8 -7.33 2.72 7.99
N GLU A 9 -7.68 2.46 6.73
CA GLU A 9 -6.86 1.66 5.81
C GLU A 9 -5.53 2.39 5.55
N VAL A 10 -5.57 3.71 5.36
CA VAL A 10 -4.37 4.55 5.19
C VAL A 10 -3.46 4.47 6.43
N LEU A 11 -4.02 4.60 7.64
CA LEU A 11 -3.27 4.45 8.89
C LEU A 11 -2.61 3.07 9.01
N LEU A 12 -3.41 2.01 8.89
CA LEU A 12 -2.91 0.65 9.10
C LEU A 12 -1.86 0.31 8.03
N LEU A 13 -2.10 0.64 6.74
CA LEU A 13 -1.17 0.33 5.65
C LEU A 13 0.16 1.05 5.84
N GLY A 14 0.11 2.29 6.34
CA GLY A 14 1.31 3.02 6.73
C GLY A 14 2.11 2.30 7.81
N LEU A 15 1.44 1.88 8.89
CA LEU A 15 2.07 1.20 10.02
C LEU A 15 2.57 -0.22 9.70
N ALA A 16 1.99 -0.90 8.71
CA ALA A 16 2.36 -2.27 8.33
C ALA A 16 3.77 -2.41 7.71
N GLY A 17 4.44 -1.31 7.40
CA GLY A 17 5.77 -1.31 6.76
C GLY A 17 5.74 -1.10 5.25
N LEU A 18 4.65 -0.56 4.72
CA LEU A 18 4.66 0.12 3.43
C LEU A 18 5.16 1.56 3.58
N LEU A 19 4.99 2.17 4.77
CA LEU A 19 5.51 3.50 5.12
C LEU A 19 6.34 3.52 6.42
N ASP A 20 6.92 2.37 6.80
CA ASP A 20 7.78 2.14 7.99
C ASP A 20 7.75 3.21 9.09
N VAL A 21 7.08 2.88 10.20
CA VAL A 21 7.26 3.45 11.55
C VAL A 21 7.03 4.96 11.64
N TYR A 22 5.94 5.32 12.30
CA TYR A 22 5.49 6.68 12.47
C TYR A 22 6.37 7.43 13.50
N GLN A 23 7.36 8.20 13.03
CA GLN A 23 8.15 9.13 13.88
C GLN A 23 7.31 10.30 14.42
N GLU A 24 6.18 10.60 13.80
CA GLU A 24 5.41 11.81 14.09
C GLU A 24 4.26 11.61 15.08
N VAL A 25 4.30 10.65 16.00
CA VAL A 25 3.35 10.64 17.14
C VAL A 25 4.07 11.18 18.36
N LYS A 26 4.52 12.43 18.27
CA LYS A 26 4.84 13.19 19.48
C LYS A 26 3.52 13.49 20.19
N ASP A 27 3.21 12.56 21.08
CA ASP A 27 2.34 12.70 22.22
C ASP A 27 0.88 13.06 21.94
N PRO A 28 0.00 12.04 21.73
CA PRO A 28 -1.43 12.26 21.58
C PRO A 28 -2.16 12.63 22.88
N PHE A 29 -1.46 12.71 24.02
CA PHE A 29 -2.10 12.87 25.34
C PHE A 29 -1.38 13.85 26.30
N GLY A 30 -0.31 14.54 25.87
CA GLY A 30 0.30 15.65 26.61
C GLY A 30 1.08 15.30 27.88
N VAL A 31 1.73 14.13 27.95
CA VAL A 31 2.62 13.77 29.08
C VAL A 31 3.97 14.49 28.99
N ALA A 32 4.34 15.03 27.83
CA ALA A 32 5.40 16.02 27.70
C ALA A 32 4.76 17.39 27.41
N ALA A 33 4.74 18.27 28.42
CA ALA A 33 4.00 19.53 28.48
C ALA A 33 4.36 20.59 27.40
N GLU A 34 5.23 20.29 26.44
CA GLU A 34 5.53 21.15 25.28
C GLU A 34 5.58 20.37 23.95
N GLY A 35 5.35 19.05 23.99
CA GLY A 35 5.41 18.12 22.86
C GLY A 35 4.05 17.82 22.21
N ALA A 36 2.93 18.26 22.83
CA ALA A 36 1.56 17.88 22.48
C ALA A 36 0.97 18.49 21.19
N LYS A 37 1.78 19.12 20.34
CA LYS A 37 1.32 19.79 19.09
C LYS A 37 1.66 19.02 17.80
N ASN A 38 2.24 17.81 17.88
CA ASN A 38 3.05 17.23 16.79
C ASN A 38 2.64 15.81 16.37
N ILE A 39 1.37 15.59 15.98
CA ILE A 39 0.85 14.26 15.58
C ILE A 39 0.67 14.12 14.03
N TYR A 40 0.76 15.21 13.28
CA TYR A 40 -0.08 15.40 12.08
C TYR A 40 0.64 15.63 10.73
N GLY A 41 1.78 15.01 10.44
CA GLY A 41 2.36 15.09 9.08
C GLY A 41 1.82 14.04 8.09
N PHE A 42 1.04 13.06 8.53
CA PHE A 42 0.49 12.01 7.65
C PHE A 42 -0.95 12.24 7.17
N VAL A 43 -1.74 13.17 7.73
CA VAL A 43 -3.15 13.31 7.33
C VAL A 43 -3.20 13.69 5.85
N PRO A 44 -3.68 12.79 4.96
CA PRO A 44 -3.89 13.13 3.55
C PRO A 44 -4.71 14.40 3.45
N ARG A 45 -4.36 15.33 2.54
CA ARG A 45 -5.07 16.61 2.33
C ARG A 45 -6.60 16.44 2.27
N ARG A 46 -7.05 15.31 1.70
CA ARG A 46 -8.46 14.95 1.54
C ARG A 46 -9.20 14.49 2.80
N TYR A 47 -8.54 14.23 3.93
CA TYR A 47 -9.22 13.86 5.18
C TYR A 47 -9.12 14.97 6.22
N ARG A 48 -10.24 15.28 6.90
CA ARG A 48 -10.25 16.25 8.01
C ARG A 48 -9.46 15.72 9.21
N ARG A 49 -8.66 16.59 9.83
CA ARG A 49 -7.80 16.27 11.00
C ARG A 49 -8.56 15.54 12.12
N GLN A 50 -9.74 16.03 12.50
CA GLN A 50 -10.58 15.42 13.56
C GLN A 50 -10.99 13.96 13.27
N ASN A 51 -11.10 13.57 11.98
CA ASN A 51 -11.46 12.21 11.63
C ASN A 51 -10.28 11.24 11.79
N PHE A 52 -9.04 11.72 11.68
CA PHE A 52 -7.85 10.87 11.78
C PHE A 52 -7.47 10.56 13.23
N SER A 53 -7.59 11.52 14.16
CA SER A 53 -7.35 11.27 15.60
C SER A 53 -8.29 10.21 16.15
N ARG A 54 -9.58 10.27 15.81
CA ARG A 54 -10.57 9.23 16.17
C ARG A 54 -10.22 7.85 15.64
N VAL A 55 -9.60 7.78 14.46
CA VAL A 55 -9.16 6.52 13.85
C VAL A 55 -7.98 5.94 14.63
N VAL A 56 -7.04 6.77 15.05
CA VAL A 56 -5.91 6.37 15.92
C VAL A 56 -6.42 5.89 17.28
N GLU A 57 -7.27 6.68 17.94
CA GLU A 57 -7.89 6.30 19.23
C GLU A 57 -8.66 4.98 19.11
N GLY A 58 -9.46 4.82 18.05
CA GLY A 58 -10.18 3.60 17.78
C GLY A 58 -9.24 2.40 17.56
N GLY A 59 -8.13 2.59 16.86
CA GLY A 59 -7.11 1.56 16.66
C GLY A 59 -6.44 1.14 17.97
N LEU A 60 -6.10 2.09 18.84
CA LEU A 60 -5.53 1.82 20.16
C LEU A 60 -6.53 1.06 21.04
N ARG A 61 -7.79 1.52 21.08
CA ARG A 61 -8.87 0.89 21.86
C ARG A 61 -9.17 -0.53 21.40
N THR A 62 -9.09 -0.80 20.09
CA THR A 62 -9.30 -2.14 19.52
C THR A 62 -8.05 -3.01 19.53
N GLY A 63 -6.92 -2.50 20.03
CA GLY A 63 -5.64 -3.22 20.10
C GLY A 63 -5.01 -3.49 18.73
N GLU A 64 -5.46 -2.83 17.65
CA GLU A 64 -4.89 -2.98 16.30
C GLU A 64 -3.54 -2.27 16.17
N ILE A 65 -3.36 -1.18 16.93
CA ILE A 65 -2.13 -0.43 17.03
C ILE A 65 -1.77 -0.25 18.51
N GLU A 66 -0.49 -0.07 18.79
CA GLU A 66 0.04 0.19 20.12
C GLU A 66 1.04 1.34 20.09
N LYS A 67 1.33 1.90 21.25
CA LYS A 67 2.39 2.89 21.43
C LYS A 67 3.67 2.19 21.85
N ILE A 68 4.79 2.60 21.28
CA ILE A 68 6.13 2.18 21.73
C ILE A 68 6.97 3.42 22.03
N LEU A 69 7.83 3.34 23.03
CA LEU A 69 8.81 4.38 23.34
C LEU A 69 10.14 4.00 22.71
N LYS A 70 10.75 4.93 21.97
CA LYS A 70 12.09 4.77 21.41
C LYS A 70 12.80 6.12 21.48
N ASN A 71 13.99 6.14 22.07
CA ASN A 71 14.81 7.36 22.21
C ASN A 71 14.06 8.54 22.87
N GLY A 72 13.19 8.27 23.85
CA GLY A 72 12.37 9.30 24.52
C GLY A 72 11.17 9.79 23.71
N GLU A 73 10.93 9.25 22.51
CA GLU A 73 9.81 9.61 21.65
C GLU A 73 8.78 8.47 21.59
N VAL A 74 7.50 8.84 21.44
CA VAL A 74 6.38 7.90 21.29
C VAL A 74 6.17 7.61 19.80
N TYR A 75 6.00 6.34 19.46
CA TYR A 75 5.73 5.86 18.12
C TYR A 75 4.48 5.00 18.12
N LEU A 76 3.75 4.99 17.00
CA LEU A 76 2.70 4.00 16.78
C LEU A 76 3.29 2.79 16.05
N ARG A 77 2.89 1.60 16.49
CA ARG A 77 3.24 0.33 15.87
C ARG A 77 1.98 -0.50 15.63
N LEU A 78 1.97 -1.22 14.51
CA LEU A 78 0.93 -2.22 14.22
C LEU A 78 1.14 -3.47 15.08
N THR A 79 0.13 -3.87 15.84
CA THR A 79 0.15 -5.10 16.65
C THR A 79 -0.05 -6.34 15.76
N SER A 80 0.02 -7.54 16.35
CA SER A 80 -0.37 -8.78 15.67
C SER A 80 -1.83 -8.76 15.21
N ILE A 81 -2.73 -8.16 16.00
CA ILE A 81 -4.15 -7.99 15.66
C ILE A 81 -4.30 -7.08 14.44
N GLY A 82 -3.63 -5.92 14.44
CA GLY A 82 -3.63 -5.00 13.31
C GLY A 82 -3.06 -5.62 12.04
N ARG A 83 -1.98 -6.41 12.16
CA ARG A 83 -1.38 -7.15 11.03
C ARG A 83 -2.36 -8.16 10.44
N LYS A 84 -3.00 -8.98 11.27
CA LYS A 84 -4.03 -9.95 10.83
C LYS A 84 -5.19 -9.23 10.14
N LYS A 85 -5.63 -8.10 10.68
CA LYS A 85 -6.71 -7.30 10.07
C LYS A 85 -6.31 -6.79 8.68
N ILE A 86 -5.10 -6.26 8.53
CA ILE A 86 -4.62 -5.80 7.23
C ILE A 86 -4.52 -6.93 6.23
N ILE A 87 -3.98 -8.08 6.63
CA ILE A 87 -3.87 -9.22 5.72
C ILE A 87 -5.26 -9.69 5.29
N ARG A 88 -6.25 -9.64 6.19
CA ARG A 88 -7.64 -9.96 5.85
C ARG A 88 -8.27 -8.95 4.89
N GLU A 89 -8.02 -7.65 5.08
CA GLU A 89 -8.56 -6.59 4.21
C GLU A 89 -7.80 -6.47 2.88
N PHE A 90 -6.51 -6.81 2.88
CA PHE A 90 -5.58 -6.73 1.77
C PHE A 90 -4.76 -8.03 1.65
N PRO A 91 -5.39 -9.15 1.24
CA PRO A 91 -4.73 -10.45 1.17
C PRO A 91 -3.49 -10.48 0.27
N MET A 92 -3.45 -9.63 -0.76
CA MET A 92 -2.32 -9.53 -1.67
C MET A 92 -0.99 -9.21 -0.97
N LEU A 93 -1.04 -8.51 0.17
CA LEU A 93 0.15 -8.21 0.95
C LEU A 93 0.81 -9.45 1.55
N SER A 94 0.06 -10.56 1.69
CA SER A 94 0.60 -11.85 2.13
C SER A 94 1.39 -12.59 1.04
N PHE A 95 1.24 -12.18 -0.22
CA PHE A 95 1.93 -12.83 -1.36
C PHE A 95 3.36 -12.33 -1.52
N GLN A 96 3.65 -11.16 -0.94
CA GLN A 96 4.96 -10.53 -1.01
C GLN A 96 6.04 -11.49 -0.47
N LYS A 97 7.08 -11.72 -1.28
CA LYS A 97 8.26 -12.57 -0.98
C LYS A 97 8.06 -14.09 -1.07
N LYS A 98 6.90 -14.59 -1.50
CA LYS A 98 6.80 -16.02 -1.85
C LYS A 98 7.60 -16.29 -3.13
N LYS A 99 8.50 -17.27 -3.09
CA LYS A 99 9.17 -17.76 -4.31
C LYS A 99 8.15 -18.48 -5.18
N TRP A 100 8.30 -18.34 -6.49
CA TRP A 100 7.54 -19.18 -7.40
C TRP A 100 8.07 -20.61 -7.34
N ASP A 101 7.18 -21.58 -7.32
CA ASP A 101 7.50 -23.00 -7.39
C ASP A 101 7.54 -23.54 -8.83
N GLY A 102 7.46 -22.64 -9.82
CA GLY A 102 7.48 -22.98 -11.24
C GLY A 102 6.13 -23.47 -11.78
N LYS A 103 5.04 -23.34 -11.02
CA LYS A 103 3.73 -23.86 -11.39
C LYS A 103 2.66 -22.76 -11.37
N TRP A 104 1.78 -22.80 -12.36
CA TRP A 104 0.56 -22.02 -12.42
C TRP A 104 -0.61 -22.84 -11.88
N ARG A 105 -1.51 -22.18 -11.16
CA ARG A 105 -2.78 -22.73 -10.73
C ARG A 105 -3.85 -22.12 -11.60
N VAL A 106 -4.51 -22.96 -12.38
CA VAL A 106 -5.58 -22.57 -13.29
C VAL A 106 -6.89 -23.06 -12.71
N VAL A 107 -7.80 -22.12 -12.47
CA VAL A 107 -9.17 -22.40 -12.04
C VAL A 107 -10.07 -22.24 -13.25
N ILE A 108 -10.82 -23.30 -13.55
CA ILE A 108 -11.85 -23.33 -14.60
C ILE A 108 -13.16 -23.67 -13.90
N PHE A 109 -14.23 -22.94 -14.18
CA PHE A 109 -15.53 -23.25 -13.58
C PHE A 109 -16.67 -23.09 -14.56
N ASP A 110 -17.73 -23.87 -14.37
CA ASP A 110 -18.99 -23.72 -15.08
C ASP A 110 -20.12 -23.53 -14.07
N ILE A 111 -20.21 -22.31 -13.55
CA ILE A 111 -21.26 -21.90 -12.63
C ILE A 111 -22.33 -21.19 -13.46
N SER A 112 -23.51 -21.82 -13.55
CA SER A 112 -24.62 -21.37 -14.37
C SER A 112 -25.06 -19.93 -14.06
N GLU A 113 -25.64 -19.25 -15.06
CA GLU A 113 -26.17 -17.88 -14.92
C GLU A 113 -27.24 -17.75 -13.83
N VAL A 114 -28.02 -18.81 -13.60
CA VAL A 114 -29.03 -18.86 -12.53
C VAL A 114 -28.38 -18.64 -11.15
N ASN A 115 -27.11 -19.01 -11.01
CA ASN A 115 -26.29 -18.85 -9.80
C ASN A 115 -25.31 -17.66 -9.90
N LYS A 116 -25.66 -16.59 -10.61
CA LYS A 116 -24.82 -15.39 -10.80
C LYS A 116 -24.22 -14.86 -9.50
N ASN A 117 -25.00 -14.80 -8.41
CA ASN A 117 -24.51 -14.33 -7.11
C ASN A 117 -23.36 -15.19 -6.57
N ILE A 118 -23.47 -16.51 -6.69
CA ILE A 118 -22.43 -17.45 -6.26
C ILE A 118 -21.18 -17.28 -7.12
N ARG A 119 -21.35 -17.14 -8.44
CA ARG A 119 -20.25 -16.90 -9.38
C ARG A 119 -19.49 -15.60 -9.07
N ASP A 120 -20.21 -14.51 -8.77
CA ASP A 120 -19.60 -13.23 -8.43
C ASP A 120 -18.84 -13.30 -7.09
N ILE A 121 -19.41 -13.97 -6.08
CA ILE A 121 -18.73 -14.24 -4.81
C ILE A 121 -17.46 -15.08 -5.05
N PHE A 122 -17.53 -16.10 -5.92
CA PHE A 122 -16.38 -16.92 -6.24
C PHE A 122 -15.27 -16.13 -6.93
N ARG A 123 -15.61 -15.30 -7.92
CA ARG A 123 -14.65 -14.39 -8.59
C ARG A 123 -14.01 -13.40 -7.61
N ILE A 124 -14.77 -12.89 -6.63
CA ILE A 124 -14.21 -12.04 -5.56
C ILE A 124 -13.19 -12.84 -4.74
N LYS A 125 -13.54 -14.05 -4.32
CA LYS A 125 -12.63 -14.94 -3.58
C LYS A 125 -11.37 -15.27 -4.37
N LEU A 126 -11.47 -15.52 -5.67
CA LEU A 126 -10.31 -15.75 -6.54
C LEU A 126 -9.38 -14.53 -6.57
N LYS A 127 -9.92 -13.32 -6.71
CA LYS A 127 -9.11 -12.09 -6.60
C LYS A 127 -8.43 -11.95 -5.23
N GLU A 128 -9.13 -12.27 -4.15
CA GLU A 128 -8.57 -12.27 -2.79
C GLU A 128 -7.43 -13.27 -2.65
N LEU A 129 -7.45 -14.39 -3.38
CA LEU A 129 -6.38 -15.39 -3.41
C LEU A 129 -5.29 -15.08 -4.46
N GLY A 130 -5.33 -13.90 -5.08
CA GLY A 130 -4.32 -13.44 -6.04
C GLY A 130 -4.49 -13.98 -7.47
N PHE A 131 -5.60 -14.64 -7.76
CA PHE A 131 -5.91 -15.03 -9.13
C PHE A 131 -6.25 -13.81 -9.97
N GLY A 132 -5.68 -13.78 -11.17
CA GLY A 132 -6.10 -12.87 -12.23
C GLY A 132 -6.99 -13.59 -13.25
N MET A 133 -7.85 -12.83 -13.90
CA MET A 133 -8.81 -13.34 -14.87
C MET A 133 -8.14 -13.46 -16.25
N LEU A 134 -8.04 -14.68 -16.77
CA LEU A 134 -7.56 -14.95 -18.13
C LEU A 134 -8.71 -14.93 -19.14
N GLN A 135 -9.84 -15.52 -18.76
CA GLN A 135 -11.14 -15.46 -19.44
C GLN A 135 -12.27 -15.45 -18.41
N GLU A 136 -13.52 -15.28 -18.85
CA GLU A 136 -14.67 -15.10 -17.98
C GLU A 136 -14.81 -16.18 -16.86
N SER A 137 -14.48 -17.42 -17.20
CA SER A 137 -14.50 -18.57 -16.29
C SER A 137 -13.13 -19.23 -16.09
N VAL A 138 -12.05 -18.58 -16.55
CA VAL A 138 -10.68 -19.10 -16.46
C VAL A 138 -9.80 -18.12 -15.71
N TRP A 139 -9.26 -18.55 -14.59
CA TRP A 139 -8.50 -17.72 -13.65
C TRP A 139 -7.16 -18.36 -13.37
N VAL A 140 -6.11 -17.55 -13.23
CA VAL A 140 -4.73 -18.04 -13.12
C VAL A 140 -4.03 -17.34 -11.97
N THR A 141 -3.23 -18.08 -11.20
CA THR A 141 -2.32 -17.52 -10.20
C THR A 141 -1.00 -18.29 -10.20
N PRO A 142 0.14 -17.63 -9.94
CA PRO A 142 1.39 -18.33 -9.64
C PRO A 142 1.52 -18.72 -8.16
N HIS A 143 0.55 -18.34 -7.32
CA HIS A 143 0.62 -18.56 -5.89
C HIS A 143 -0.04 -19.89 -5.49
N ASP A 144 0.63 -20.64 -4.61
CA ASP A 144 0.06 -21.87 -4.05
C ASP A 144 -0.91 -21.55 -2.90
N TYR A 145 -2.20 -21.53 -3.25
CA TYR A 145 -3.35 -21.35 -2.34
C TYR A 145 -4.42 -22.41 -2.60
N VAL A 146 -4.03 -23.57 -3.12
CA VAL A 146 -4.98 -24.64 -3.46
C VAL A 146 -5.71 -25.14 -2.21
N SER A 147 -5.05 -25.16 -1.05
CA SER A 147 -5.66 -25.51 0.23
C SER A 147 -6.79 -24.56 0.64
N ASP A 148 -6.53 -23.25 0.63
CA ASP A 148 -7.52 -22.22 1.00
C ASP A 148 -8.70 -22.20 0.02
N LEU A 149 -8.43 -22.47 -1.26
CA LEU A 149 -9.47 -22.59 -2.27
C LEU A 149 -10.34 -23.83 -2.05
N ARG A 150 -9.73 -24.98 -1.72
CA ARG A 150 -10.45 -26.23 -1.46
C ARG A 150 -11.47 -26.09 -0.32
N GLU A 151 -11.05 -25.55 0.82
CA GLU A 151 -11.95 -25.32 1.97
C GLU A 151 -13.15 -24.45 1.59
N PHE A 152 -12.91 -23.41 0.78
CA PHE A 152 -13.98 -22.53 0.29
C PHE A 152 -14.95 -23.28 -0.64
N LEU A 153 -14.44 -24.09 -1.58
CA LEU A 153 -15.25 -24.85 -2.52
C LEU A 153 -16.16 -25.85 -1.81
N GLU A 154 -15.63 -26.56 -0.82
CA GLU A 154 -16.39 -27.51 0.00
C GLU A 154 -17.50 -26.81 0.78
N THR A 155 -17.17 -25.70 1.46
CA THR A 155 -18.13 -24.91 2.24
C THR A 155 -19.26 -24.33 1.39
N LYS A 156 -19.01 -24.08 0.10
CA LYS A 156 -20.00 -23.51 -0.84
C LYS A 156 -20.68 -24.56 -1.73
N GLY A 157 -20.33 -25.83 -1.61
CA GLY A 157 -20.87 -26.90 -2.46
C GLY A 157 -20.50 -26.77 -3.94
N LEU A 158 -19.32 -26.21 -4.23
CA LEU A 158 -18.84 -25.92 -5.60
C LEU A 158 -17.85 -26.94 -6.14
N SER A 159 -17.50 -27.96 -5.37
CA SER A 159 -16.42 -28.90 -5.68
C SER A 159 -16.60 -29.67 -7.00
N THR A 160 -17.83 -29.81 -7.51
CA THR A 160 -18.12 -30.48 -8.79
C THR A 160 -18.21 -29.53 -9.98
N MET A 161 -18.24 -28.20 -9.73
CA MET A 161 -18.40 -27.16 -10.75
C MET A 161 -17.09 -26.40 -11.03
N VAL A 162 -16.05 -26.67 -10.24
CA VAL A 162 -14.77 -25.97 -10.29
C VAL A 162 -13.65 -26.98 -10.42
N PHE A 163 -12.85 -26.81 -11.46
CA PHE A 163 -11.63 -27.56 -11.72
C PHE A 163 -10.42 -26.71 -11.37
N VAL A 164 -9.49 -27.28 -10.60
CA VAL A 164 -8.21 -26.65 -10.27
C VAL A 164 -7.11 -27.50 -10.90
N LEU A 165 -6.38 -26.90 -11.82
CA LEU A 165 -5.27 -27.52 -12.51
C LEU A 165 -3.96 -26.91 -12.04
N GLU A 166 -2.95 -27.74 -11.86
CA GLU A 166 -1.58 -27.30 -11.67
C GLU A 166 -0.81 -27.59 -12.95
N VAL A 167 -0.28 -26.55 -13.58
CA VAL A 167 0.44 -26.65 -14.87
C VAL A 167 1.80 -25.97 -14.76
N SER A 168 2.82 -26.54 -15.39
CA SER A 168 4.17 -25.95 -15.41
C SER A 168 4.29 -24.79 -16.40
N ASP A 169 3.45 -24.76 -17.44
CA ASP A 169 3.51 -23.74 -18.49
C ASP A 169 2.12 -23.43 -19.06
N ILE A 170 1.97 -22.22 -19.62
CA ILE A 170 0.76 -21.76 -20.30
C ILE A 170 1.18 -21.16 -21.64
N LEU A 171 0.83 -21.83 -22.74
CA LEU A 171 1.11 -21.34 -24.09
C LEU A 171 0.17 -20.18 -24.46
N ALA A 172 0.61 -18.96 -24.21
CA ALA A 172 -0.13 -17.74 -24.55
C ALA A 172 0.82 -16.56 -24.75
N GLY A 173 1.43 -16.45 -25.93
CA GLY A 173 2.52 -15.51 -26.16
C GLY A 173 3.75 -15.88 -25.34
N ASP A 174 4.53 -14.88 -24.93
CA ASP A 174 5.56 -15.08 -23.91
C ASP A 174 5.00 -14.83 -22.49
N LYS A 175 5.81 -15.17 -21.49
CA LYS A 175 5.49 -14.98 -20.07
C LYS A 175 5.16 -13.52 -19.73
N ASP A 176 5.88 -12.56 -20.32
CA ASP A 176 5.71 -11.14 -20.02
C ASP A 176 4.38 -10.62 -20.58
N TYR A 177 4.01 -11.07 -21.78
CA TYR A 177 2.69 -10.85 -22.37
C TYR A 177 1.58 -11.43 -21.50
N LEU A 178 1.70 -12.70 -21.07
CA LEU A 178 0.68 -13.35 -20.24
C LEU A 178 0.46 -12.60 -18.92
N VAL A 179 1.56 -12.29 -18.22
CA VAL A 179 1.51 -11.56 -16.95
C VAL A 179 0.91 -10.16 -17.15
N ASN A 180 1.31 -9.45 -18.20
CA ASN A 180 0.73 -8.14 -18.49
C ASN A 180 -0.74 -8.21 -18.91
N LYS A 181 -1.15 -9.22 -19.67
CA LYS A 181 -2.54 -9.42 -20.07
C LYS A 181 -3.46 -9.63 -18.87
N ILE A 182 -3.01 -10.41 -17.89
CA ILE A 182 -3.82 -10.79 -16.73
C ILE A 182 -3.84 -9.68 -15.66
N TRP A 183 -2.69 -9.10 -15.33
CA TRP A 183 -2.56 -8.17 -14.21
C TRP A 183 -2.23 -6.73 -14.60
N GLY A 184 -1.94 -6.44 -15.88
CA GLY A 184 -1.59 -5.09 -16.33
C GLY A 184 -0.29 -4.58 -15.74
N VAL A 185 0.70 -5.45 -15.52
CA VAL A 185 1.94 -5.10 -14.81
C VAL A 185 2.70 -3.94 -15.46
N ASN A 186 2.61 -3.74 -16.78
CA ASN A 186 3.30 -2.63 -17.45
C ASN A 186 2.72 -1.27 -17.02
N ALA A 187 1.39 -1.18 -16.85
CA ALA A 187 0.76 0.04 -16.35
C ALA A 187 1.14 0.31 -14.88
N ILE A 188 1.30 -0.73 -14.07
CA ILE A 188 1.75 -0.60 -12.68
C ILE A 188 3.23 -0.18 -12.64
N HIS A 189 4.07 -0.78 -13.49
CA HIS A 189 5.48 -0.41 -13.65
C HIS A 189 5.63 1.07 -14.00
N LYS A 190 4.85 1.55 -14.97
CA LYS A 190 4.82 2.97 -15.34
C LYS A 190 4.46 3.85 -14.15
N ARG A 191 3.46 3.47 -13.35
CA ARG A 191 3.09 4.23 -12.14
C ARG A 191 4.22 4.27 -11.10
N TYR A 192 4.98 3.19 -10.94
CA TYR A 192 6.18 3.20 -10.11
C TYR A 192 7.26 4.15 -10.67
N TRP A 193 7.45 4.16 -11.99
CA TRP A 193 8.38 5.08 -12.64
C TRP A 193 7.96 6.54 -12.44
N ASP A 194 6.68 6.86 -12.70
CA ASP A 194 6.12 8.21 -12.51
C ASP A 194 6.30 8.67 -11.04
N LEU A 195 6.08 7.79 -10.07
CA LEU A 195 6.35 8.05 -8.66
C LEU A 195 7.82 8.32 -8.37
N LEU A 196 8.73 7.52 -8.94
CA LEU A 196 10.16 7.67 -8.73
C LEU A 196 10.65 9.04 -9.19
N VAL A 197 10.24 9.47 -10.39
CA VAL A 197 10.56 10.80 -10.94
C VAL A 197 10.05 11.91 -10.02
N ARG A 198 8.82 11.79 -9.53
CA ARG A 198 8.25 12.77 -8.58
C ARG A 198 9.02 12.83 -7.26
N ILE A 199 9.42 11.67 -6.73
CA ILE A 199 10.22 11.59 -5.50
C ILE A 199 11.58 12.26 -5.69
N GLU A 200 12.25 12.02 -6.82
CA GLU A 200 13.55 12.62 -7.13
C GLU A 200 13.45 14.15 -7.26
N ASN A 201 12.44 14.63 -7.99
CA ASN A 201 12.17 16.06 -8.10
C ASN A 201 11.86 16.68 -6.74
N TRP A 202 11.02 16.02 -5.94
CA TRP A 202 10.69 16.47 -4.58
C TRP A 202 11.94 16.55 -3.71
N LYS A 203 12.81 15.53 -3.71
CA LYS A 203 14.08 15.53 -2.93
C LYS A 203 14.98 16.70 -3.31
N ARG A 204 15.16 16.94 -4.61
CA ARG A 204 15.97 18.06 -5.10
C ARG A 204 15.43 19.39 -4.59
N LEU A 205 14.12 19.61 -4.70
CA LEU A 205 13.47 20.84 -4.23
C LEU A 205 13.51 20.96 -2.71
N TRP A 206 13.30 19.86 -1.97
CA TRP A 206 13.35 19.84 -0.52
C TRP A 206 14.71 20.27 0.01
N VAL A 207 15.80 19.67 -0.51
CA VAL A 207 17.17 20.04 -0.12
C VAL A 207 17.49 21.50 -0.44
N ALA A 208 17.08 21.98 -1.63
CA ALA A 208 17.34 23.35 -2.07
C ALA A 208 16.62 24.43 -1.23
N ASN A 209 15.49 24.10 -0.62
CA ASN A 209 14.67 25.05 0.14
C ASN A 209 14.86 24.93 1.66
N ARG A 210 15.14 23.74 2.20
CA ARG A 210 15.32 23.57 3.66
C ARG A 210 16.62 24.18 4.21
N GLY A 211 17.65 24.33 3.38
CA GLY A 211 18.96 24.88 3.79
C GLY A 211 19.00 26.40 3.92
N ARG A 212 17.93 27.11 3.56
CA ARG A 212 17.85 28.58 3.59
C ARG A 212 17.43 29.15 4.96
N GLU A 213 17.05 28.29 5.91
CA GLU A 213 16.67 28.70 7.28
C GLU A 213 17.86 29.14 8.18
N GLN A 214 19.12 28.91 7.79
CA GLN A 214 20.27 29.05 8.71
C GLN A 214 21.12 30.32 8.56
N GLN A 215 20.73 31.30 7.74
CA GLN A 215 21.39 32.62 7.74
C GLN A 215 20.36 33.74 7.67
N PRO A 216 19.77 34.16 8.81
CA PRO A 216 19.00 35.39 8.82
C PRO A 216 19.98 36.55 8.61
N THR A 217 19.89 37.18 7.44
CA THR A 217 20.43 38.52 7.23
C THR A 217 19.31 39.52 7.49
N ASP A 218 19.65 40.70 8.01
CA ASP A 218 18.70 41.74 8.47
C ASP A 218 17.71 42.24 7.38
N TYR A 219 17.78 41.70 6.16
CA TYR A 219 16.96 42.03 5.00
C TYR A 219 15.83 41.01 4.70
N GLU A 220 15.68 39.91 5.45
CA GLU A 220 14.78 38.80 5.03
C GLU A 220 13.32 38.85 5.53
N VAL A 221 12.90 39.93 6.19
CA VAL A 221 11.54 40.04 6.76
C VAL A 221 10.43 39.96 5.69
N GLU A 222 10.73 40.33 4.43
CA GLU A 222 9.78 40.21 3.30
C GLU A 222 9.86 38.87 2.53
N THR A 223 11.01 38.18 2.55
CA THR A 223 11.23 36.93 1.80
C THR A 223 10.87 35.65 2.58
N GLY A 224 10.85 35.71 3.92
CA GLY A 224 10.52 34.57 4.79
C GLY A 224 9.16 33.93 4.49
N GLY A 225 8.13 34.74 4.22
CA GLY A 225 6.79 34.23 3.91
C GLY A 225 6.70 33.41 2.62
N ASN A 226 7.60 33.64 1.65
CA ASN A 226 7.61 32.88 0.39
C ASN A 226 8.33 31.53 0.55
N VAL A 227 9.36 31.46 1.40
CA VAL A 227 10.08 30.22 1.74
C VAL A 227 9.17 29.29 2.53
N ASP A 228 8.47 29.79 3.55
CA ASP A 228 7.53 29.02 4.36
C ASP A 228 6.39 28.43 3.52
N ARG A 229 5.80 29.24 2.63
CA ARG A 229 4.79 28.77 1.68
C ARG A 229 5.35 27.68 0.78
N LYS A 230 6.59 27.82 0.30
CA LYS A 230 7.20 26.84 -0.59
C LYS A 230 7.49 25.51 0.11
N LEU A 231 7.98 25.56 1.34
CA LEU A 231 8.18 24.39 2.18
C LEU A 231 6.85 23.69 2.47
N GLN A 232 5.78 24.46 2.71
CA GLN A 232 4.44 23.90 2.91
C GLN A 232 3.89 23.19 1.65
N GLU A 233 4.08 23.76 0.46
CA GLU A 233 3.75 23.11 -0.81
C GLU A 233 4.50 21.78 -0.99
N LEU A 234 5.80 21.74 -0.65
CA LEU A 234 6.59 20.52 -0.73
C LEU A 234 6.14 19.48 0.31
N ALA A 235 5.76 19.92 1.51
CA ALA A 235 5.20 19.03 2.53
C ALA A 235 3.93 18.32 2.03
N ASP A 236 3.09 19.09 1.35
CA ASP A 236 1.86 18.60 0.77
C ASP A 236 2.09 17.65 -0.41
N GLU A 237 3.04 17.96 -1.29
CA GLU A 237 3.45 17.04 -2.36
C GLU A 237 3.98 15.72 -1.79
N ALA A 238 4.76 15.75 -0.70
CA ALA A 238 5.19 14.54 -0.02
C ALA A 238 4.01 13.70 0.50
N ARG A 239 2.95 14.32 1.03
CA ARG A 239 1.73 13.60 1.44
C ARG A 239 1.04 12.94 0.24
N ASP A 240 0.95 13.65 -0.88
CA ASP A 240 0.31 13.14 -2.09
C ASP A 240 1.11 12.00 -2.73
N ILE A 241 2.45 12.10 -2.78
CA ILE A 241 3.34 11.01 -3.19
C ILE A 241 3.12 9.76 -2.32
N ARG A 242 3.04 9.92 -0.99
CA ARG A 242 2.80 8.80 -0.05
C ARG A 242 1.46 8.12 -0.33
N LEU A 243 0.40 8.90 -0.53
CA LEU A 243 -0.93 8.38 -0.85
C LEU A 243 -0.98 7.62 -2.17
N GLU A 244 -0.35 8.17 -3.20
CA GLU A 244 -0.32 7.55 -4.51
C GLU A 244 0.46 6.24 -4.46
N TYR A 245 1.59 6.20 -3.76
CA TYR A 245 2.31 4.95 -3.54
C TYR A 245 1.46 3.87 -2.88
N LEU A 246 0.68 4.19 -1.84
CA LEU A 246 -0.26 3.23 -1.26
C LEU A 246 -1.25 2.71 -2.32
N GLN A 247 -1.72 3.58 -3.21
CA GLN A 247 -2.61 3.17 -4.31
C GLN A 247 -1.91 2.38 -5.42
N VAL A 248 -0.60 2.53 -5.61
CA VAL A 248 0.19 1.70 -6.54
C VAL A 248 0.39 0.32 -5.92
N ILE A 249 0.77 0.25 -4.65
CA ILE A 249 0.94 -1.01 -3.92
C ILE A 249 -0.34 -1.84 -3.89
N LEU A 250 -1.49 -1.22 -3.63
CA LEU A 250 -2.78 -1.92 -3.63
C LEU A 250 -3.24 -2.38 -5.01
N ALA A 251 -2.64 -1.83 -6.07
CA ALA A 251 -2.84 -2.29 -7.43
C ALA A 251 -1.87 -3.41 -7.82
N ASP A 252 -0.75 -3.52 -7.11
CA ASP A 252 0.31 -4.47 -7.40
C ASP A 252 -0.16 -5.89 -7.04
N PRO A 253 -0.16 -6.82 -8.00
CA PRO A 253 -0.57 -8.21 -7.77
C PRO A 253 0.38 -8.99 -6.86
N MET A 254 1.55 -8.42 -6.51
CA MET A 254 2.56 -9.06 -5.66
C MET A 254 3.06 -10.40 -6.24
N LEU A 255 3.16 -10.47 -7.56
CA LEU A 255 3.66 -11.65 -8.27
C LEU A 255 5.09 -11.99 -7.84
N PRO A 256 5.50 -13.27 -7.92
CA PRO A 256 6.88 -13.67 -7.76
C PRO A 256 7.82 -12.90 -8.68
N ARG A 257 9.05 -12.65 -8.22
CA ARG A 257 10.05 -11.84 -8.94
C ARG A 257 10.39 -12.39 -10.32
N GLU A 258 10.32 -13.71 -10.47
CA GLU A 258 10.59 -14.45 -11.69
C GLU A 258 9.58 -14.13 -12.80
N LEU A 259 8.39 -13.64 -12.44
CA LEU A 259 7.30 -13.32 -13.36
C LEU A 259 7.15 -11.82 -13.61
N LEU A 260 7.89 -10.99 -12.88
CA LEU A 260 7.84 -9.54 -13.03
C LEU A 260 8.74 -9.05 -14.18
N PRO A 261 8.38 -7.94 -14.85
CA PRO A 261 9.23 -7.33 -15.86
C PRO A 261 10.65 -7.06 -15.35
N LYS A 262 11.64 -7.19 -16.24
CA LYS A 262 13.03 -6.80 -15.92
C LYS A 262 13.06 -5.35 -15.41
N GLY A 263 13.80 -5.12 -14.34
CA GLY A 263 13.93 -3.80 -13.73
C GLY A 263 12.73 -3.36 -12.91
N TRP A 264 11.84 -4.26 -12.48
CA TRP A 264 10.67 -3.93 -11.65
C TRP A 264 10.98 -2.95 -10.50
N LEU A 265 10.33 -1.79 -10.51
CA LEU A 265 10.72 -0.64 -9.70
C LEU A 265 10.17 -0.64 -8.27
N SER A 266 9.31 -1.59 -7.88
CA SER A 266 8.62 -1.56 -6.57
C SER A 266 9.60 -1.46 -5.38
N ASP A 267 10.65 -2.29 -5.37
CA ASP A 267 11.65 -2.28 -4.28
C ASP A 267 12.44 -0.96 -4.23
N MET A 268 12.72 -0.36 -5.39
CA MET A 268 13.40 0.93 -5.51
C MET A 268 12.53 2.06 -4.99
N VAL A 269 11.28 2.15 -5.46
CA VAL A 269 10.31 3.17 -5.00
C VAL A 269 10.07 3.03 -3.50
N LYS A 270 9.90 1.81 -3.00
CA LYS A 270 9.75 1.54 -1.55
C LYS A 270 10.92 2.11 -0.75
N ARG A 271 12.15 1.88 -1.20
CA ARG A 271 13.36 2.43 -0.54
C ARG A 271 13.39 3.95 -0.62
N GLU A 272 13.06 4.53 -1.77
CA GLU A 272 13.11 5.97 -1.95
C GLU A 272 12.02 6.72 -1.19
N ILE A 273 10.84 6.13 -1.02
CA ILE A 273 9.73 6.66 -0.21
C ILE A 273 10.05 6.64 1.28
N ARG A 274 10.74 5.61 1.78
CA ARG A 274 11.22 5.61 3.18
C ARG A 274 12.04 6.85 3.51
N LYS A 275 12.88 7.30 2.57
CA LYS A 275 13.65 8.54 2.76
C LYS A 275 12.73 9.76 2.87
N VAL A 276 11.71 9.87 2.00
CA VAL A 276 10.69 10.94 2.07
C VAL A 276 9.89 10.89 3.38
N LEU A 277 9.73 9.71 3.98
CA LEU A 277 9.02 9.52 5.25
C LEU A 277 9.85 9.91 6.47
N MET A 278 11.18 9.80 6.39
CA MET A 278 12.09 10.17 7.48
C MET A 278 12.42 11.67 7.51
N GLU A 279 12.00 12.44 6.51
CA GLU A 279 12.22 13.89 6.46
C GLU A 279 11.21 14.65 7.34
N PRO A 280 11.67 15.55 8.23
CA PRO A 280 10.79 16.35 9.08
C PRO A 280 10.10 17.42 8.23
N LEU A 281 8.81 17.26 7.96
CA LEU A 281 8.04 18.21 7.15
C LEU A 281 7.57 19.43 7.99
N PRO A 282 7.42 20.62 7.37
CA PRO A 282 6.89 21.82 8.02
C PRO A 282 5.42 21.63 8.37
N LYS A 283 4.96 22.45 9.31
CA LYS A 283 3.62 22.36 9.87
C LYS A 283 2.63 23.11 8.97
N SER A 284 1.56 22.43 8.58
CA SER A 284 0.38 23.05 7.95
C SER A 284 -0.53 23.76 8.95
#